data_AF-F0X1U0-F1
#
_entry.id   AF-F0X1U0-F1
#
_cell.length_a   1.000
_cell.length_b   1.000
_cell.length_c   1.000
_cell.angle_alpha   90.00
_cell.angle_beta   90.00
_cell.angle_gamma   90.00
#
_symmetry.space_group_name_H-M   'P 1'
#
loop_
_entity.id
_entity.type
_entity.pdbx_description
1 polymer ?
#
loop_
_entity_poly.entity_id
_entity_poly.type
_entity_poly.pdbx_seq_one_letter_code
_entity_poly.pdbx_strand_id
1 'polypeptide(L)'
;MQQTLAEFYGYLTPAKSDTKRKLIYTWAKQHTHIEDMCNVTTGASQKLTREKGTATVISRGGVEAIKLWVNTFRREGIHISALMLQLKAQSVAEDEGVLSDVFTGAWSWRSLLLKRHGLSFRTRTRQGQQRKILGLG
;
A
#
# COMPACT_ATOMS: atom_id res chain seq x y z
N MET A 1 -10.60 -10.76 33.98
CA MET A 1 -11.18 -9.81 32.99
C MET A 1 -12.04 -8.72 33.62
N GLN A 2 -13.06 -9.02 34.44
CA GLN A 2 -13.88 -7.99 35.08
C GLN A 2 -13.07 -7.03 35.97
N GLN A 3 -12.15 -7.55 36.78
CA GLN A 3 -11.24 -6.75 37.61
C GLN A 3 -10.41 -5.77 36.76
N THR A 4 -9.81 -6.24 35.67
CA THR A 4 -9.06 -5.41 34.71
C THR A 4 -9.92 -4.31 34.09
N LEU A 5 -11.19 -4.60 33.76
CA LEU A 5 -12.10 -3.57 33.23
C LEU A 5 -12.48 -2.56 34.30
N ALA A 6 -12.69 -2.97 35.54
CA ALA A 6 -12.99 -2.06 36.64
C ALA A 6 -11.79 -1.14 36.94
N GLU A 7 -10.58 -1.68 36.94
CA GLU A 7 -9.34 -0.94 37.22
C GLU A 7 -8.99 0.06 36.11
N PHE A 8 -8.92 -0.39 34.85
CA PHE A 8 -8.44 0.45 33.74
C PHE A 8 -9.55 1.20 32.99
N TYR A 9 -10.80 0.74 33.11
CA TYR A 9 -11.93 1.25 32.34
C TYR A 9 -13.19 1.46 33.18
N GLY A 10 -13.09 1.51 34.52
CA GLY A 10 -14.25 1.63 35.42
C GLY A 10 -15.07 2.89 35.23
N TYR A 11 -14.48 3.94 34.63
CA TYR A 11 -15.14 5.19 34.28
C TYR A 11 -15.99 5.11 33.00
N LEU A 12 -15.95 4.01 32.27
CA LEU A 12 -16.71 3.84 31.02
C LEU A 12 -18.13 3.35 31.27
N THR A 13 -19.05 3.76 30.39
CA THR A 13 -20.39 3.18 30.35
C THR A 13 -20.33 1.68 30.02
N PRO A 14 -21.34 0.88 30.42
CA PRO A 14 -21.35 -0.56 30.17
C PRO A 14 -21.10 -0.94 28.70
N ALA A 15 -21.69 -0.20 27.75
CA ALA A 15 -21.50 -0.43 26.32
C ALA A 15 -20.05 -0.18 25.84
N LYS A 16 -19.40 0.86 26.36
CA LYS A 16 -17.99 1.17 26.04
C LYS A 16 -17.05 0.16 26.71
N SER A 17 -17.36 -0.26 27.93
CA SER A 17 -16.64 -1.32 28.65
C SER A 17 -16.73 -2.66 27.92
N ASP A 18 -17.89 -3.01 27.37
CA ASP A 18 -18.10 -4.21 26.53
C ASP A 18 -17.20 -4.20 25.29
N THR A 19 -17.09 -3.05 24.64
CA THR A 19 -16.19 -2.85 23.49
C THR A 19 -14.72 -3.06 23.87
N LYS A 20 -14.29 -2.51 25.02
CA LYS A 20 -12.92 -2.73 25.53
C LYS A 20 -12.68 -4.18 25.89
N ARG A 21 -13.64 -4.85 26.53
CA ARG A 21 -13.56 -6.28 26.82
C ARG A 21 -13.30 -7.11 25.55
N LYS A 22 -14.08 -6.87 24.49
CA LYS A 22 -13.91 -7.54 23.19
C LYS A 22 -12.52 -7.27 22.60
N LEU A 23 -12.06 -6.01 22.64
CA LEU A 23 -10.75 -5.64 22.14
C LEU A 23 -9.60 -6.36 22.88
N ILE A 24 -9.68 -6.44 24.22
CA ILE A 24 -8.68 -7.13 25.03
C ILE A 24 -8.65 -8.62 24.70
N TYR A 25 -9.80 -9.26 24.53
CA TYR A 25 -9.85 -10.66 24.10
C TYR A 25 -9.25 -10.86 22.70
N THR A 26 -9.51 -9.95 21.77
CA THR A 26 -8.89 -9.99 20.44
C THR A 26 -7.37 -9.87 20.52
N TRP A 27 -6.85 -8.92 21.32
CA TRP A 27 -5.40 -8.78 21.54
C TRP A 27 -4.79 -10.00 22.20
N ALA A 28 -5.43 -10.56 23.22
CA ALA A 28 -4.98 -11.79 23.88
C ALA A 28 -4.91 -12.97 22.89
N LYS A 29 -5.92 -13.10 22.01
CA LYS A 29 -5.94 -14.13 20.96
C LYS A 29 -4.84 -13.94 19.90
N GLN A 30 -4.46 -12.70 19.62
CA GLN A 30 -3.49 -12.33 18.58
C GLN A 30 -2.11 -11.95 19.13
N HIS A 31 -1.85 -12.21 20.42
CA HIS A 31 -0.68 -11.67 21.13
C HIS A 31 0.65 -12.01 20.46
N THR A 32 0.83 -13.27 20.06
CA THR A 32 2.05 -13.73 19.38
C THR A 32 2.32 -12.94 18.09
N HIS A 33 1.29 -12.70 17.29
CA HIS A 33 1.40 -11.89 16.08
C HIS A 33 1.75 -10.43 16.38
N ILE A 34 1.21 -9.87 17.47
CA ILE A 34 1.53 -8.50 17.91
C ILE A 34 3.01 -8.42 18.34
N GLU A 35 3.49 -9.38 19.11
CA GLU A 35 4.90 -9.45 19.55
C GLU A 35 5.86 -9.59 18.36
N ASP A 36 5.56 -10.49 17.41
CA ASP A 36 6.33 -10.66 16.18
C ASP A 36 6.42 -9.36 15.40
N MET A 37 5.31 -8.63 15.27
CA MET A 37 5.27 -7.35 14.58
C MET A 37 6.07 -6.26 15.31
N CYS A 38 6.05 -6.24 16.65
CA CYS A 38 6.85 -5.31 17.45
C CYS A 38 8.36 -5.58 17.34
N ASN A 39 8.77 -6.84 17.13
CA ASN A 39 10.17 -7.21 16.94
C ASN A 39 10.74 -6.78 15.57
N VAL A 40 9.88 -6.44 14.61
CA VAL A 40 10.32 -5.86 13.33
C VAL A 40 10.56 -4.36 13.50
N THR A 41 11.76 -3.87 13.14
CA THR A 41 12.20 -2.46 13.34
C THR A 41 11.23 -1.43 12.76
N THR A 42 10.50 -1.77 11.70
CA THR A 42 9.50 -0.91 11.07
C THR A 42 8.10 -1.02 11.71
N GLY A 43 7.80 -2.15 12.36
CA GLY A 43 6.52 -2.44 13.01
C GLY A 43 6.42 -1.89 14.44
N ALA A 44 7.55 -1.74 15.14
CA ALA A 44 7.59 -1.23 16.51
C ALA A 44 6.93 0.15 16.71
N SER A 45 6.98 1.04 15.71
CA SER A 45 6.35 2.37 15.77
C SER A 45 4.90 2.38 15.22
N GLN A 46 4.41 1.26 14.70
CA GLN A 46 3.10 1.18 14.07
C GLN A 46 2.03 0.81 15.11
N LYS A 47 0.94 1.58 15.14
CA LYS A 47 -0.21 1.34 16.02
C LYS A 47 -1.27 0.42 15.40
N LEU A 48 -1.13 0.10 14.12
CA LEU A 48 -2.11 -0.62 13.31
C LEU A 48 -1.38 -1.49 12.28
N THR A 49 -1.68 -2.77 12.28
CA THR A 49 -1.30 -3.69 11.21
C THR A 49 -2.43 -3.74 10.19
N ARG A 50 -2.13 -3.49 8.91
CA ARG A 50 -3.06 -3.69 7.80
C ARG A 50 -2.53 -4.81 6.94
N GLU A 51 -3.39 -5.71 6.47
CA GLU A 51 -2.95 -6.72 5.51
C GLU A 51 -2.41 -6.02 4.25
N LYS A 52 -1.41 -6.65 3.63
CA LYS A 52 -0.87 -6.18 2.36
C LYS A 52 -1.95 -6.27 1.28
N GLY A 53 -2.60 -5.13 0.99
CA GLY A 53 -3.67 -5.05 -0.01
C GLY A 53 -4.92 -4.30 0.49
N THR A 54 -5.11 -4.15 1.80
CA THR A 54 -6.29 -3.49 2.39
C THR A 54 -6.30 -1.97 2.23
N ALA A 55 -5.29 -1.38 1.57
CA ALA A 55 -5.15 0.06 1.38
C ALA A 55 -5.29 0.50 -0.08
N THR A 56 -5.71 -0.38 -0.98
CA THR A 56 -5.89 -0.02 -2.38
C THR A 56 -7.38 0.00 -2.67
N VAL A 57 -7.89 1.20 -2.95
CA VAL A 57 -9.22 1.42 -3.50
C VAL A 57 -9.45 0.61 -4.78
N ILE A 58 -8.36 0.21 -5.44
CA ILE A 58 -8.32 -0.70 -6.59
C ILE A 58 -7.93 -2.11 -6.13
N SER A 59 -8.54 -3.14 -6.72
CA SER A 59 -8.24 -4.55 -6.47
C SER A 59 -6.79 -4.92 -6.83
N ARG A 60 -6.33 -6.09 -6.37
CA ARG A 60 -5.03 -6.61 -6.79
C ARG A 60 -4.94 -6.78 -8.31
N GLY A 61 -6.03 -7.22 -8.95
CA GLY A 61 -6.10 -7.40 -10.40
C GLY A 61 -5.92 -6.08 -11.15
N GLY A 62 -6.63 -5.03 -10.74
CA GLY A 62 -6.48 -3.69 -11.31
C GLY A 62 -5.08 -3.12 -11.12
N VAL A 63 -4.46 -3.33 -9.95
CA VAL A 63 -3.06 -2.95 -9.73
C VAL A 63 -2.10 -3.66 -10.69
N GLU A 64 -2.29 -4.97 -10.95
CA GLU A 64 -1.49 -5.70 -11.94
C GLU A 64 -1.71 -5.18 -13.37
N ALA A 65 -2.95 -4.85 -13.74
CA ALA A 65 -3.25 -4.27 -15.04
C ALA A 65 -2.52 -2.93 -15.24
N ILE A 66 -2.49 -2.07 -14.21
CA ILE A 66 -1.75 -0.79 -14.25
C ILE A 66 -0.25 -1.04 -14.40
N LYS A 67 0.32 -2.02 -13.69
CA LYS A 67 1.75 -2.36 -13.81
C LYS A 67 2.12 -2.84 -15.19
N LEU A 68 1.31 -3.75 -15.75
CA LEU A 68 1.53 -4.26 -17.10
C LEU A 68 1.52 -3.12 -18.11
N TRP A 69 0.50 -2.26 -18.02
CA TRP A 69 0.40 -1.04 -18.83
C TRP A 69 1.65 -0.16 -18.68
N VAL A 70 2.11 0.11 -17.45
CA VAL A 70 3.34 0.90 -17.22
C VAL A 70 4.57 0.28 -17.89
N ASN A 71 4.73 -1.04 -17.78
CA ASN A 71 5.90 -1.74 -18.31
C ASN A 71 5.87 -1.86 -19.83
N THR A 72 4.70 -1.90 -20.46
CA THR A 72 4.56 -1.87 -21.93
C THR A 72 5.11 -0.56 -22.50
N PHE A 73 4.67 0.59 -21.98
CA PHE A 73 5.19 1.90 -22.43
C PHE A 73 6.70 2.03 -22.20
N ARG A 74 7.22 1.52 -21.09
CA ARG A 74 8.67 1.52 -20.85
C ARG A 74 9.44 0.66 -21.83
N ARG A 75 8.89 -0.49 -22.24
CA ARG A 75 9.51 -1.35 -23.27
C ARG A 75 9.61 -0.62 -24.60
N GLU A 76 8.63 0.21 -24.90
CA GLU A 76 8.58 1.08 -26.08
C GLU A 76 9.43 2.36 -25.93
N GLY A 77 10.10 2.55 -24.79
CA GLY A 77 10.93 3.74 -24.52
C GLY A 77 10.12 4.99 -24.19
N ILE A 78 8.80 4.87 -24.00
CA ILE A 78 7.91 5.98 -23.71
C ILE A 78 7.88 6.26 -22.21
N HIS A 79 7.99 7.54 -21.86
CA HIS A 79 7.89 8.01 -20.49
C HIS A 79 6.43 8.18 -20.09
N ILE A 80 6.07 7.75 -18.88
CA ILE A 80 4.72 7.91 -18.34
C ILE A 80 4.73 9.11 -17.41
N SER A 81 3.85 10.07 -17.68
CA SER A 81 3.68 11.22 -16.79
C SER A 81 2.83 10.86 -15.57
N ALA A 82 2.93 11.70 -14.52
CA ALA A 82 2.10 11.53 -13.33
C ALA A 82 0.60 11.63 -13.64
N LEU A 83 0.21 12.43 -14.63
CA LEU A 83 -1.17 12.57 -15.10
C LEU A 83 -1.64 11.32 -15.82
N MET A 84 -0.83 10.74 -16.71
CA MET A 84 -1.19 9.50 -17.41
C MET A 84 -1.42 8.35 -16.42
N LEU A 85 -0.57 8.22 -15.41
CA LEU A 85 -0.75 7.21 -14.36
C LEU A 85 -2.03 7.45 -13.54
N GLN A 86 -2.37 8.72 -13.27
CA GLN A 86 -3.60 9.08 -12.57
C GLN A 86 -4.84 8.68 -13.39
N LEU A 87 -4.90 9.08 -14.66
CA LEU A 87 -6.01 8.77 -15.56
C LEU A 87 -6.17 7.25 -15.75
N LYS A 88 -5.05 6.52 -15.92
CA LYS A 88 -5.13 5.06 -16.03
C LYS A 88 -5.65 4.41 -14.76
N ALA A 89 -5.23 4.92 -13.59
CA ALA A 89 -5.73 4.40 -12.32
C ALA A 89 -7.22 4.69 -12.12
N GLN A 90 -7.70 5.87 -12.52
CA GLN A 90 -9.13 6.21 -12.49
C GLN A 90 -9.94 5.31 -13.40
N SER A 91 -9.51 5.13 -14.66
CA SER A 91 -10.17 4.20 -15.60
C SER A 91 -10.26 2.78 -15.05
N VAL A 92 -9.19 2.26 -14.44
CA VAL A 92 -9.21 0.92 -13.85
C VAL A 92 -10.14 0.86 -12.62
N ALA A 93 -10.22 1.94 -11.84
CA ALA A 93 -11.14 2.01 -10.71
C ALA A 93 -12.60 2.05 -11.18
N GLU A 94 -12.91 2.81 -12.24
CA GLU A 94 -14.23 2.86 -12.86
C GLU A 94 -14.64 1.48 -13.42
N ASP A 95 -13.73 0.76 -14.07
CA ASP A 95 -13.95 -0.62 -14.53
C ASP A 95 -14.25 -1.58 -13.37
N GLU A 96 -13.75 -1.29 -12.16
CA GLU A 96 -14.02 -2.05 -10.93
C GLU A 96 -15.26 -1.54 -10.17
N GLY A 97 -16.00 -0.57 -10.71
CA GLY A 97 -17.20 0.00 -10.10
C GLY A 97 -16.91 0.99 -8.96
N VAL A 98 -15.68 1.52 -8.88
CA VAL A 98 -15.30 2.55 -7.93
C VAL A 98 -15.62 3.92 -8.53
N LEU A 99 -16.41 4.70 -7.80
CA LEU A 99 -16.77 6.06 -8.22
C LEU A 99 -15.57 7.02 -8.19
N SER A 100 -15.57 7.99 -9.10
CA SER A 100 -14.46 8.94 -9.30
C SER A 100 -14.29 9.94 -8.14
N ASP A 101 -15.33 10.17 -7.35
CA ASP A 101 -15.31 10.94 -6.10
C ASP A 101 -14.63 10.16 -4.95
N VAL A 102 -14.76 8.83 -4.96
CA VAL A 102 -14.09 7.91 -4.02
C VAL A 102 -12.61 7.72 -4.39
N PHE A 103 -12.29 7.67 -5.68
CA PHE A 103 -10.92 7.46 -6.16
C PHE A 103 -10.48 8.46 -7.22
N THR A 104 -9.62 9.37 -6.81
CA THR A 104 -9.08 10.42 -7.70
C THR A 104 -7.71 10.10 -8.29
N GLY A 105 -7.08 8.97 -7.92
CA GLY A 105 -5.69 8.67 -8.26
C GLY A 105 -4.69 9.67 -7.65
N ALA A 106 -4.96 10.13 -6.43
CA ALA A 106 -4.17 11.14 -5.71
C ALA A 106 -2.65 10.86 -5.67
N TRP A 107 -1.86 11.92 -5.46
CA TRP A 107 -0.39 11.82 -5.44
C TRP A 107 0.13 10.80 -4.42
N SER A 108 -0.45 10.75 -3.22
CA SER A 108 -0.06 9.81 -2.17
C SER A 108 -0.23 8.35 -2.62
N TRP A 109 -1.33 8.05 -3.30
CA TRP A 109 -1.59 6.71 -3.86
C TRP A 109 -0.59 6.37 -4.98
N ARG A 110 -0.37 7.30 -5.93
CA ARG A 110 0.62 7.11 -7.01
C ARG A 110 2.02 6.88 -6.48
N SER A 111 2.45 7.68 -5.50
CA SER A 111 3.75 7.56 -4.84
C SER A 111 3.91 6.19 -4.16
N LEU A 112 2.88 5.73 -3.46
CA LEU A 112 2.86 4.40 -2.84
C LEU A 112 2.89 3.27 -3.87
N LEU A 113 2.09 3.35 -4.94
CA LEU A 113 2.09 2.35 -6.02
C LEU A 113 3.49 2.22 -6.62
N LEU A 114 4.11 3.35 -6.95
CA LEU A 114 5.44 3.37 -7.54
C LEU A 114 6.48 2.75 -6.60
N LYS A 115 6.49 3.16 -5.32
CA LYS A 115 7.41 2.66 -4.31
C LYS A 115 7.24 1.16 -4.04
N ARG A 116 6.00 0.68 -3.90
CA ARG A 116 5.70 -0.73 -3.61
C ARG A 116 6.10 -1.68 -4.74
N HIS A 117 6.16 -1.16 -5.96
CA HIS A 117 6.35 -1.98 -7.17
C HIS A 117 7.63 -1.65 -7.93
N GLY A 118 8.55 -0.89 -7.32
CA GLY A 118 9.84 -0.56 -7.93
C GLY A 118 9.71 0.21 -9.25
N LEU A 119 8.64 0.98 -9.41
CA LEU A 119 8.39 1.78 -10.60
C LEU A 119 8.91 3.20 -10.39
N SER A 120 9.44 3.82 -11.45
CA SER A 120 9.83 5.25 -11.49
C SER A 120 9.20 5.96 -12.68
N PHE A 121 8.86 7.24 -12.54
CA PHE A 121 8.44 8.04 -13.70
C PHE A 121 9.56 8.21 -14.73
N ARG A 122 10.82 8.24 -14.26
CA ARG A 122 11.99 8.33 -15.14
C ARG A 122 12.32 6.96 -15.72
N THR A 123 12.50 6.89 -17.04
CA THR A 123 13.18 5.77 -17.71
C THR A 123 14.68 6.03 -17.64
N ARG A 124 15.52 4.99 -17.47
CA ARG A 124 16.98 5.16 -17.63
C ARG A 124 17.26 5.53 -19.09
N THR A 125 17.50 6.81 -19.35
CA THR A 125 18.09 7.28 -20.60
C THR A 125 19.53 6.78 -20.66
N ARG A 126 19.76 5.60 -21.25
CA ARG A 126 21.10 5.05 -21.55
C ARG A 126 21.79 5.78 -22.72
N GLN A 127 21.57 7.08 -22.89
CA GLN A 127 22.19 7.82 -24.00
C GLN A 127 23.69 8.05 -23.82
N GLY A 128 24.28 7.73 -22.65
CA GLY A 128 25.70 7.94 -22.36
C GLY A 128 26.60 6.70 -22.27
N GLN A 129 26.12 5.49 -22.60
CA GLN A 129 26.96 4.28 -22.58
C GLN A 129 26.90 3.54 -23.92
N GLN A 130 27.49 4.14 -24.95
CA GLN A 130 28.08 3.36 -26.03
C GLN A 130 29.22 2.53 -25.41
N ARG A 131 29.02 1.22 -25.24
CA ARG A 131 30.14 0.31 -25.01
C ARG A 131 31.05 0.47 -26.23
N LYS A 132 32.21 1.10 -26.08
CA LYS A 132 33.31 0.92 -27.02
C LYS A 132 33.61 -0.58 -27.01
N ILE A 133 33.16 -1.28 -28.04
CA ILE A 133 33.72 -2.57 -28.39
C ILE A 133 35.13 -2.22 -28.87
N LEU A 134 36.10 -2.27 -27.96
CA LEU A 134 37.50 -2.28 -28.35
C LEU A 134 37.72 -3.63 -29.03
N GLY A 135 37.92 -3.57 -30.35
CA GLY A 135 38.36 -4.70 -31.14
C GLY A 135 39.71 -5.19 -30.65
N LEU A 136 39.89 -6.51 -30.72
CA LEU A 136 41.19 -7.15 -30.79
C LEU A 136 41.18 -7.93 -32.11
N GLY A 137 41.74 -7.28 -33.13
CA GLY A 137 42.41 -7.95 -34.23
C GLY A 137 43.91 -7.93 -33.97
#